data_AF-A0A1G7UE02-F1
#
_entry.id   AF-A0A1G7UE02-F1
#
_cell.length_a   1.000
_cell.length_b   1.000
_cell.length_c   1.000
_cell.angle_alpha   90.00
_cell.angle_beta   90.00
_cell.angle_gamma   90.00
#
_symmetry.space_group_name_H-M   'P 1'
#
loop_
_entity.id
_entity.type
_entity.pdbx_description
1 polymer ?
#
loop_
_entity_poly.entity_id
_entity_poly.type
_entity_poly.pdbx_seq_one_letter_code
_entity_poly.pdbx_strand_id
1 'polypeptide(L)'
;MSDSAFDAGGASLPASTSVPARPRHDARVDSAGKEHVIDAMRGFAALLVAYFHCRQVAWIGMESFHQSVGHALSLSTIAAYLTFPIAWGSAGVPIFFVISGYCIHRGGALKLAQNPNYQLDTLNFWARRFARIYPVLLAALLLTCALDWISFQLPPVNHKLREIGLHAFLVNLFSLQGVAGKTYGSNGALWTLSLEVQFYAIYPLLFALRRRLGMTPVLALVALVNIASAYALERHDVQFFTSYWFSWTLGAWIADARVQTSAAGHARPAPNWLYAAAAALIALGCVAFHFGQYGAFQFWALGFAVYLYKALERPRAVQTPASSISPIARVLSRFGDFSFSLYLIHLPIFVLLSSLLYRSALQSSIWPSFGFMLVAVPVAYVFYRLVELPAMKWSASLKPRNRAATRAARA
;
A
#
# COMPACT_ATOMS: atom_id res chain seq x y z
N MET A 1 27.72 -60.81 53.77
CA MET A 1 27.17 -59.73 54.62
C MET A 1 26.69 -58.64 53.69
N SER A 2 25.41 -58.42 53.37
CA SER A 2 24.08 -58.96 53.72
C SER A 2 23.13 -57.90 53.13
N ASP A 3 21.97 -58.15 52.58
CA ASP A 3 21.30 -59.33 52.06
C ASP A 3 20.07 -58.83 51.27
N SER A 4 19.46 -59.75 50.55
CA SER A 4 18.21 -59.71 49.77
C SER A 4 16.90 -59.25 50.49
N ALA A 5 15.87 -58.90 49.70
CA ALA A 5 14.40 -59.19 49.86
C ALA A 5 13.56 -58.24 48.95
N PHE A 6 12.72 -58.66 47.98
CA PHE A 6 11.39 -59.33 47.99
C PHE A 6 10.17 -58.48 48.45
N ASP A 7 9.24 -58.30 47.49
CA ASP A 7 7.77 -58.25 47.51
C ASP A 7 6.86 -57.21 48.22
N ALA A 8 5.87 -56.79 47.39
CA ALA A 8 4.43 -56.62 47.61
C ALA A 8 3.83 -55.49 48.50
N GLY A 9 3.02 -54.65 47.83
CA GLY A 9 1.61 -54.42 48.21
C GLY A 9 1.23 -53.20 49.07
N GLY A 10 0.36 -52.32 48.53
CA GLY A 10 -0.75 -51.74 49.30
C GLY A 10 -0.85 -50.21 49.44
N ALA A 11 -1.91 -49.66 48.81
CA ALA A 11 -2.81 -48.60 49.29
C ALA A 11 -2.41 -47.09 49.27
N SER A 12 -2.93 -46.42 48.23
CA SER A 12 -3.78 -45.20 48.22
C SER A 12 -3.28 -43.86 48.79
N LEU A 13 -3.30 -42.80 47.94
CA LEU A 13 -3.81 -41.42 48.18
C LEU A 13 -3.63 -40.54 46.88
N PRO A 14 -4.30 -39.37 46.69
CA PRO A 14 -5.16 -39.11 45.54
C PRO A 14 -4.79 -37.92 44.61
N ALA A 15 -5.45 -37.94 43.43
CA ALA A 15 -5.99 -36.87 42.58
C ALA A 15 -5.38 -35.44 42.47
N SER A 16 -4.96 -35.14 41.22
CA SER A 16 -5.13 -33.92 40.41
C SER A 16 -4.91 -32.50 40.99
N THR A 17 -3.96 -31.80 40.39
CA THR A 17 -4.20 -30.45 39.85
C THR A 17 -3.58 -30.32 38.45
N SER A 18 -4.44 -30.34 37.44
CA SER A 18 -4.11 -29.99 36.06
C SER A 18 -3.83 -28.49 35.96
N VAL A 19 -2.59 -28.14 35.60
CA VAL A 19 -2.25 -26.78 35.16
C VAL A 19 -2.88 -26.59 33.76
N PRO A 20 -3.75 -25.60 33.52
CA PRO A 20 -4.26 -25.35 32.19
C PRO A 20 -3.13 -24.78 31.32
N ALA A 21 -2.74 -25.53 30.29
CA ALA A 21 -1.78 -25.09 29.29
C ALA A 21 -2.31 -23.83 28.57
N ARG A 22 -1.52 -22.75 28.60
CA ARG A 22 -1.80 -21.52 27.83
C ARG A 22 -1.65 -21.79 26.33
N PRO A 23 -2.65 -21.49 25.48
CA PRO A 23 -2.45 -21.49 24.04
C PRO A 23 -1.74 -20.19 23.65
N ARG A 24 -0.43 -20.23 23.37
CA ARG A 24 0.35 -19.04 22.96
C ARG A 24 1.15 -19.16 21.66
N HIS A 25 1.06 -20.28 20.93
CA HIS A 25 1.87 -20.47 19.72
C HIS A 25 1.13 -20.25 18.38
N ASP A 26 -0.19 -20.42 18.33
CA ASP A 26 -0.91 -20.43 17.05
C ASP A 26 -1.23 -19.03 16.50
N ALA A 27 -1.46 -18.04 17.37
CA ALA A 27 -1.87 -16.70 16.95
C ALA A 27 -0.77 -15.89 16.23
N ARG A 28 0.51 -16.23 16.42
CA ARG A 28 1.65 -15.48 15.85
C ARG A 28 2.01 -15.91 14.43
N VAL A 29 1.82 -17.18 14.08
CA VAL A 29 2.12 -17.71 12.74
C VAL A 29 1.07 -17.22 11.74
N ASP A 30 -0.20 -17.16 12.15
CA ASP A 30 -1.32 -16.70 11.33
C ASP A 30 -1.35 -15.19 11.05
N SER A 31 -0.76 -14.37 11.93
CA SER A 31 -0.59 -12.93 11.67
C SER A 31 0.48 -12.67 10.63
N ALA A 32 1.56 -13.47 10.62
CA ALA A 32 2.65 -13.33 9.66
C ALA A 32 2.19 -13.57 8.22
N GLY A 33 1.40 -14.64 7.97
CA GLY A 33 0.88 -14.95 6.62
C GLY A 33 -0.03 -13.86 6.02
N LYS A 34 -0.80 -13.14 6.85
CA LYS A 34 -1.71 -12.07 6.39
C LYS A 34 -1.00 -10.74 6.18
N GLU A 35 0.01 -10.45 7.00
CA GLU A 35 0.92 -9.32 6.76
C GLU A 35 1.66 -9.53 5.43
N HIS A 36 2.08 -10.75 5.11
CA HIS A 36 2.71 -11.07 3.82
C HIS A 36 1.84 -10.82 2.59
N VAL A 37 0.53 -11.10 2.61
CA VAL A 37 -0.34 -10.80 1.45
C VAL A 37 -0.42 -9.30 1.22
N ILE A 38 -0.58 -8.52 2.29
CA ILE A 38 -0.64 -7.06 2.21
C ILE A 38 0.69 -6.50 1.68
N ASP A 39 1.81 -6.95 2.24
CA ASP A 39 3.13 -6.49 1.83
C ASP A 39 3.47 -6.91 0.40
N ALA A 40 3.08 -8.13 -0.01
CA ALA A 40 3.24 -8.58 -1.39
C ALA A 40 2.44 -7.72 -2.37
N MET A 41 1.19 -7.39 -2.04
CA MET A 41 0.36 -6.52 -2.90
C MET A 41 0.88 -5.08 -2.93
N ARG A 42 1.43 -4.56 -1.82
CA ARG A 42 2.13 -3.27 -1.80
C ARG A 42 3.35 -3.27 -2.71
N GLY A 43 4.18 -4.32 -2.62
CA GLY A 43 5.37 -4.47 -3.46
C GLY A 43 5.01 -4.59 -4.94
N PHE A 44 3.98 -5.39 -5.27
CA PHE A 44 3.44 -5.49 -6.62
C PHE A 44 2.95 -4.13 -7.14
N ALA A 45 2.14 -3.42 -6.37
CA ALA A 45 1.63 -2.10 -6.76
C ALA A 45 2.75 -1.07 -6.95
N ALA A 46 3.77 -1.05 -6.09
CA ALA A 46 4.92 -0.16 -6.22
C ALA A 46 5.68 -0.41 -7.53
N LEU A 47 6.01 -1.68 -7.80
CA LEU A 47 6.74 -2.08 -9.01
C LEU A 47 5.92 -1.79 -10.27
N LEU A 48 4.61 -2.05 -10.23
CA LEU A 48 3.70 -1.79 -11.33
C LEU A 48 3.65 -0.29 -11.68
N VAL A 49 3.47 0.58 -10.68
CA VAL A 49 3.43 2.04 -10.89
C VAL A 49 4.80 2.56 -11.33
N ALA A 50 5.87 2.14 -10.67
CA ALA A 50 7.23 2.57 -11.01
C ALA A 50 7.57 2.20 -12.45
N TYR A 51 7.30 0.96 -12.87
CA TYR A 51 7.63 0.53 -14.23
C TYR A 51 6.72 1.18 -15.29
N PHE A 52 5.46 1.47 -14.95
CA PHE A 52 4.58 2.29 -15.79
C PHE A 52 5.15 3.70 -16.04
N HIS A 53 5.56 4.40 -14.98
CA HIS A 53 6.22 5.70 -15.12
C HIS A 53 7.55 5.60 -15.85
N CYS A 54 8.33 4.55 -15.61
CA CYS A 54 9.57 4.30 -16.34
C CYS A 54 9.34 4.23 -17.85
N ARG A 55 8.31 3.49 -18.30
CA ARG A 55 7.94 3.41 -19.72
C ARG A 55 7.54 4.78 -20.28
N GLN A 56 6.78 5.58 -19.52
CA GLN A 56 6.41 6.93 -19.97
C GLN A 56 7.59 7.90 -20.11
N VAL A 57 8.67 7.66 -19.36
CA VAL A 57 9.88 8.51 -19.38
C VAL A 57 10.88 8.03 -20.43
N ALA A 58 11.04 6.71 -20.59
CA ALA A 58 12.13 6.12 -21.35
C ALA A 58 11.75 5.59 -22.72
N TRP A 59 10.47 5.31 -22.99
CA TRP A 59 10.05 4.51 -24.15
C TRP A 59 9.00 5.21 -25.01
N ILE A 60 9.06 5.01 -26.33
CA ILE A 60 8.18 5.66 -27.32
C ILE A 60 6.68 5.31 -27.20
N GLY A 61 6.33 4.34 -26.36
CA GLY A 61 4.94 3.89 -26.21
C GLY A 61 4.56 2.79 -27.20
N MET A 62 3.47 2.07 -26.88
CA MET A 62 3.12 0.84 -27.60
C MET A 62 2.64 1.11 -29.02
N GLU A 63 1.90 2.18 -29.22
CA GLU A 63 1.38 2.57 -30.53
C GLU A 63 2.51 2.87 -31.52
N SER A 64 3.40 3.81 -31.16
CA SER A 64 4.56 4.14 -31.98
C SER A 64 5.52 2.96 -32.13
N PHE A 65 5.67 2.13 -31.10
CA PHE A 65 6.49 0.92 -31.19
C PHE A 65 5.93 -0.07 -32.22
N HIS A 66 4.63 -0.35 -32.18
CA HIS A 66 3.97 -1.25 -33.13
C HIS A 66 4.14 -0.76 -34.57
N GLN A 67 3.97 0.54 -34.81
CA GLN A 67 4.17 1.16 -36.12
C GLN A 67 5.64 1.05 -36.60
N SER A 68 6.61 1.12 -35.67
CA SER A 68 8.04 1.10 -36.01
C SER A 68 8.64 -0.29 -36.25
N VAL A 69 8.11 -1.34 -35.61
CA VAL A 69 8.73 -2.69 -35.58
C VAL A 69 8.10 -3.67 -36.58
N GLY A 70 6.86 -3.42 -37.04
CA GLY A 70 6.16 -4.32 -37.95
C GLY A 70 6.02 -5.73 -37.39
N HIS A 71 6.51 -6.74 -38.11
CA HIS A 71 6.45 -8.17 -37.75
C HIS A 71 7.77 -8.76 -37.21
N ALA A 72 8.76 -7.93 -36.82
CA ALA A 72 10.07 -8.44 -36.40
C ALA A 72 10.03 -9.20 -35.06
N LEU A 73 10.46 -10.47 -35.05
CA LEU A 73 10.51 -11.33 -33.85
C LEU A 73 11.83 -11.18 -33.06
N SER A 74 12.22 -9.95 -32.73
CA SER A 74 13.39 -9.71 -31.88
C SER A 74 13.07 -9.94 -30.40
N LEU A 75 14.09 -10.25 -29.57
CA LEU A 75 13.92 -10.33 -28.12
C LEU A 75 13.36 -9.03 -27.53
N SER A 76 13.73 -7.88 -28.10
CA SER A 76 13.19 -6.58 -27.69
C SER A 76 11.69 -6.45 -28.01
N THR A 77 11.24 -7.00 -29.13
CA THR A 77 9.83 -7.04 -29.54
C THR A 77 9.01 -7.90 -28.61
N ILE A 78 9.50 -9.11 -28.32
CA ILE A 78 8.84 -10.04 -27.40
C ILE A 78 8.74 -9.40 -26.00
N ALA A 79 9.85 -8.85 -25.49
CA ALA A 79 9.87 -8.17 -24.20
C ALA A 79 8.92 -6.97 -24.16
N ALA A 80 8.88 -6.15 -25.21
CA ALA A 80 7.96 -5.01 -25.29
C ALA A 80 6.50 -5.47 -25.21
N TYR A 81 6.08 -6.46 -26.01
CA TYR A 81 4.70 -6.98 -25.98
C TYR A 81 4.37 -7.69 -24.67
N LEU A 82 5.29 -8.43 -24.06
CA LEU A 82 5.08 -9.04 -22.73
C LEU A 82 4.82 -7.98 -21.65
N THR A 83 5.35 -6.77 -21.82
CA THR A 83 5.10 -5.65 -20.90
C THR A 83 3.84 -4.86 -21.24
N PHE A 84 3.03 -5.28 -22.23
CA PHE A 84 1.77 -4.64 -22.57
C PHE A 84 0.84 -4.39 -21.36
N PRO A 85 0.62 -5.34 -20.42
CA PRO A 85 -0.24 -5.13 -19.26
C PRO A 85 0.16 -3.94 -18.38
N ILE A 86 1.42 -3.52 -18.44
CA ILE A 86 1.93 -2.35 -17.70
C ILE A 86 1.29 -1.05 -18.19
N ALA A 87 0.61 -1.04 -19.36
CA ALA A 87 -0.17 0.11 -19.82
C ALA A 87 -1.23 0.58 -18.80
N TRP A 88 -1.73 -0.34 -17.96
CA TRP A 88 -2.66 -0.05 -16.86
C TRP A 88 -1.96 0.07 -15.50
N GLY A 89 -0.67 0.39 -15.46
CA GLY A 89 0.08 0.39 -14.20
C GLY A 89 -0.37 1.42 -13.18
N SER A 90 -1.14 2.43 -13.60
CA SER A 90 -1.87 3.34 -12.70
C SER A 90 -2.85 2.62 -11.76
N ALA A 91 -3.27 1.39 -12.08
CA ALA A 91 -4.07 0.52 -11.21
C ALA A 91 -3.41 0.22 -9.85
N GLY A 92 -2.09 0.38 -9.72
CA GLY A 92 -1.42 0.27 -8.44
C GLY A 92 -1.82 1.35 -7.43
N VAL A 93 -2.30 2.52 -7.87
CA VAL A 93 -2.74 3.60 -6.97
C VAL A 93 -3.99 3.21 -6.16
N PRO A 94 -5.09 2.74 -6.77
CA PRO A 94 -6.22 2.16 -6.04
C PRO A 94 -5.84 1.05 -5.05
N ILE A 95 -4.88 0.19 -5.41
CA ILE A 95 -4.37 -0.86 -4.51
C ILE A 95 -3.78 -0.24 -3.24
N PHE A 96 -2.94 0.80 -3.37
CA PHE A 96 -2.38 1.51 -2.22
C PHE A 96 -3.47 2.15 -1.35
N PHE A 97 -4.49 2.77 -1.93
CA PHE A 97 -5.56 3.38 -1.16
C PHE A 97 -6.37 2.35 -0.35
N VAL A 98 -6.75 1.23 -0.97
CA VAL A 98 -7.46 0.15 -0.26
C VAL A 98 -6.59 -0.44 0.86
N ILE A 99 -5.30 -0.69 0.60
CA ILE A 99 -4.38 -1.19 1.64
C ILE A 99 -4.21 -0.17 2.77
N SER A 100 -4.04 1.12 2.44
CA SER A 100 -3.89 2.19 3.42
C SER A 100 -5.11 2.25 4.35
N GLY A 101 -6.33 2.25 3.80
CA GLY A 101 -7.56 2.22 4.57
C GLY A 101 -7.69 1.01 5.47
N TYR A 102 -7.36 -0.18 4.97
CA TYR A 102 -7.35 -1.40 5.77
C TYR A 102 -6.38 -1.32 6.94
N CYS A 103 -5.11 -1.01 6.68
CA CYS A 103 -4.05 -0.97 7.69
C CYS A 103 -4.30 0.11 8.77
N ILE A 104 -4.84 1.25 8.37
CA ILE A 104 -5.13 2.36 9.29
C ILE A 104 -6.33 2.04 10.17
N HIS A 105 -7.41 1.53 9.59
CA HIS A 105 -8.65 1.30 10.32
C HIS A 105 -8.59 0.06 11.22
N ARG A 106 -7.87 -1.00 10.81
CA ARG A 106 -7.82 -2.30 11.50
C ARG A 106 -7.52 -2.20 12.99
N GLY A 107 -6.52 -1.41 13.38
CA GLY A 107 -6.14 -1.26 14.79
C GLY A 107 -7.25 -0.62 15.64
N GLY A 108 -7.96 0.37 15.09
CA GLY A 108 -9.10 1.01 15.73
C GLY A 108 -10.31 0.08 15.82
N ALA A 109 -10.62 -0.62 14.72
CA ALA A 109 -11.71 -1.59 14.66
C ALA A 109 -11.54 -2.72 15.70
N LEU A 110 -10.33 -3.28 15.83
CA LEU A 110 -10.03 -4.30 16.84
C LEU A 110 -10.26 -3.81 18.27
N LYS A 111 -9.79 -2.60 18.59
CA LYS A 111 -9.99 -2.02 19.93
C LYS A 111 -11.46 -1.70 20.21
N LEU A 112 -12.20 -1.25 19.20
CA LEU A 112 -13.62 -0.96 19.32
C LEU A 112 -14.47 -2.22 19.49
N ALA A 113 -14.09 -3.33 18.86
CA ALA A 113 -14.73 -4.62 19.08
C ALA A 113 -14.45 -5.21 20.48
N GLN A 114 -13.29 -4.90 21.07
CA GLN A 114 -12.95 -5.29 22.44
C GLN A 114 -13.59 -4.36 23.49
N ASN A 115 -13.76 -3.08 23.17
CA ASN A 115 -14.35 -2.07 24.04
C ASN A 115 -15.22 -1.11 23.21
N PRO A 116 -16.56 -1.22 23.28
CA PRO A 116 -17.50 -0.34 22.56
C PRO A 116 -17.33 1.16 22.88
N ASN A 117 -16.81 1.47 24.07
CA ASN A 117 -16.55 2.84 24.51
C ASN A 117 -15.19 3.38 24.04
N TYR A 118 -14.39 2.58 23.33
CA TYR A 118 -13.10 3.00 22.80
C TYR A 118 -13.25 4.22 21.90
N GLN A 119 -12.43 5.23 22.17
CA GLN A 119 -12.28 6.43 21.35
C GLN A 119 -10.88 6.49 20.76
N LEU A 120 -10.78 7.03 19.56
CA LEU A 120 -9.49 7.22 18.93
C LEU A 120 -8.75 8.37 19.63
N ASP A 121 -7.53 8.10 20.07
CA ASP A 121 -6.59 9.15 20.48
C ASP A 121 -6.11 9.89 19.22
N THR A 122 -6.82 10.97 18.88
CA THR A 122 -6.65 11.74 17.64
C THR A 122 -5.29 12.40 17.53
N LEU A 123 -4.83 13.09 18.58
CA LEU A 123 -3.56 13.81 18.56
C LEU A 123 -2.39 12.86 18.35
N ASN A 124 -2.38 11.75 19.07
CA ASN A 124 -1.36 10.72 18.92
C ASN A 124 -1.48 9.98 17.57
N PHE A 125 -2.69 9.81 17.05
CA PHE A 125 -2.87 9.30 15.69
C PHE A 125 -2.18 10.20 14.67
N TRP A 126 -2.46 11.51 14.69
CA TRP A 126 -1.83 12.46 13.78
C TRP A 126 -0.32 12.57 13.98
N ALA A 127 0.16 12.65 15.23
CA ALA A 127 1.58 12.71 15.55
C ALA A 127 2.35 11.51 14.96
N ARG A 128 1.81 10.29 15.07
CA ARG A 128 2.42 9.10 14.46
C ARG A 128 2.44 9.16 12.94
N ARG A 129 1.37 9.66 12.31
CA ARG A 129 1.31 9.77 10.84
C ARG A 129 2.28 10.84 10.33
N PHE A 130 2.35 11.97 11.02
CA PHE A 130 3.33 13.03 10.76
C PHE A 130 4.76 12.49 10.86
N ALA A 131 5.12 11.85 11.98
CA ALA A 131 6.44 11.28 12.22
C ALA A 131 6.83 10.19 11.20
N ARG A 132 5.84 9.46 10.65
CA ARG A 132 6.07 8.44 9.63
C ARG A 132 6.35 9.01 8.24
N ILE A 133 5.72 10.13 7.88
CA ILE A 133 5.64 10.59 6.48
C ILE A 133 6.46 11.84 6.21
N TYR A 134 6.37 12.86 7.06
CA TYR A 134 6.99 14.15 6.78
C TYR A 134 8.52 14.09 6.66
N PRO A 135 9.26 13.31 7.49
CA PRO A 135 10.70 13.16 7.28
C PRO A 135 11.05 12.58 5.91
N VAL A 136 10.26 11.60 5.47
CA VAL A 136 10.47 10.90 4.20
C VAL A 136 10.09 11.79 3.02
N LEU A 137 8.97 12.52 3.13
CA LEU A 137 8.53 13.52 2.15
C LEU A 137 9.58 14.61 1.98
N LEU A 138 10.07 15.21 3.08
CA LEU A 138 11.08 16.26 3.01
C LEU A 138 12.36 15.77 2.31
N ALA A 139 12.86 14.59 2.69
CA ALA A 139 14.02 14.00 2.03
C ALA A 139 13.78 13.71 0.54
N ALA A 140 12.58 13.24 0.18
CA ALA A 140 12.21 12.97 -1.22
C ALA A 140 12.11 14.27 -2.04
N LEU A 141 11.59 15.36 -1.47
CA LEU A 141 11.55 16.69 -2.11
C LEU A 141 12.94 17.27 -2.31
N LEU A 142 13.83 17.14 -1.32
CA LEU A 142 15.22 17.56 -1.42
C LEU A 142 15.98 16.74 -2.48
N LEU A 143 15.77 15.43 -2.51
CA LEU A 143 16.34 14.57 -3.56
C LEU A 143 15.78 14.95 -4.94
N THR A 144 14.47 15.15 -5.07
CA THR A 144 13.83 15.62 -6.31
C THR A 144 14.46 16.94 -6.77
N CYS A 145 14.60 17.91 -5.86
CA CYS A 145 15.24 19.20 -6.15
C CYS A 145 16.65 19.01 -6.70
N ALA A 146 17.48 18.17 -6.05
CA ALA A 146 18.85 17.92 -6.48
C ALA A 146 18.92 17.24 -7.86
N LEU A 147 18.12 16.20 -8.11
CA LEU A 147 18.14 15.46 -9.37
C LEU A 147 17.57 16.31 -10.53
N ASP A 148 16.52 17.07 -10.26
CA ASP A 148 15.90 17.94 -11.25
C ASP A 148 16.80 19.13 -11.59
N TRP A 149 17.48 19.72 -10.59
CA TRP A 149 18.48 20.76 -10.81
C TRP A 149 19.58 20.30 -11.77
N ILE A 150 20.11 19.07 -11.59
CA ILE A 150 21.09 18.48 -12.51
C ILE A 150 20.48 18.29 -13.90
N SER A 151 19.24 17.78 -13.96
CA SER A 151 18.54 17.54 -15.23
C SER A 151 18.29 18.83 -16.03
N PHE A 152 18.06 19.97 -15.38
CA PHE A 152 17.95 21.28 -16.04
C PHE A 152 19.24 21.72 -16.75
N GLN A 153 20.40 21.26 -16.29
CA GLN A 153 21.69 21.58 -16.91
C GLN A 153 21.99 20.71 -18.15
N LEU A 154 21.11 19.77 -18.50
CA LEU A 154 21.31 18.77 -19.56
C LEU A 154 20.28 18.96 -20.70
N PRO A 155 20.44 19.96 -21.58
CA PRO A 155 19.52 20.16 -22.70
C PRO A 155 19.61 19.02 -23.74
N PRO A 156 18.48 18.64 -24.36
CA PRO A 156 17.13 19.16 -24.15
C PRO A 156 16.50 18.65 -22.85
N VAL A 157 15.76 19.53 -22.18
CA VAL A 157 15.12 19.25 -20.89
C VAL A 157 13.97 18.25 -21.09
N ASN A 158 13.86 17.27 -20.18
CA ASN A 158 12.82 16.26 -20.23
C ASN A 158 11.43 16.88 -20.05
N HIS A 159 10.48 16.48 -20.90
CA HIS A 159 9.09 16.98 -20.87
C HIS A 159 8.32 16.69 -19.56
N LYS A 160 8.81 15.76 -18.72
CA LYS A 160 8.23 15.48 -17.40
C LYS A 160 8.69 16.46 -16.32
N LEU A 161 9.75 17.22 -16.56
CA LEU A 161 10.29 18.20 -15.62
C LEU A 161 9.37 19.42 -15.56
N ARG A 162 8.85 19.74 -14.36
CA ARG A 162 7.98 20.90 -14.11
C ARG A 162 8.71 21.95 -13.27
N GLU A 163 7.96 22.90 -12.72
CA GLU A 163 8.46 23.95 -11.84
C GLU A 163 9.16 23.38 -10.59
N ILE A 164 10.37 23.88 -10.33
CA ILE A 164 11.19 23.59 -9.12
C ILE A 164 11.33 24.82 -8.20
N GLY A 165 10.43 25.79 -8.34
CA GLY A 165 10.45 27.01 -7.53
C GLY A 165 10.02 26.78 -6.08
N LEU A 166 10.34 27.75 -5.21
CA LEU A 166 10.00 27.70 -3.78
C LEU A 166 8.48 27.53 -3.54
N HIS A 167 7.64 28.19 -4.34
CA HIS A 167 6.18 28.02 -4.25
C HIS A 167 5.76 26.56 -4.46
N ALA A 168 6.23 25.92 -5.54
CA ALA A 168 5.92 24.52 -5.82
C ALA A 168 6.48 23.59 -4.72
N PHE A 169 7.66 23.89 -4.19
CA PHE A 169 8.26 23.16 -3.06
C PHE A 169 7.36 23.22 -1.82
N LEU A 170 6.91 24.43 -1.43
CA LEU A 170 6.04 24.62 -0.27
C LEU A 170 4.67 23.98 -0.45
N VAL A 171 4.06 24.11 -1.63
CA VAL A 171 2.79 23.42 -1.97
C VAL A 171 2.93 21.91 -1.72
N ASN A 172 4.04 21.30 -2.15
CA ASN A 172 4.25 19.87 -1.99
C ASN A 172 4.66 19.47 -0.57
N LEU A 173 5.43 20.31 0.13
CA LEU A 173 5.80 20.12 1.53
C LEU A 173 4.56 20.11 2.44
N PHE A 174 3.60 20.99 2.17
CA PHE A 174 2.32 21.03 2.89
C PHE A 174 1.27 20.07 2.35
N SER A 175 1.62 19.21 1.37
CA SER A 175 0.71 18.22 0.80
C SER A 175 -0.56 18.86 0.19
N LEU A 176 -0.40 19.98 -0.50
CA LEU A 176 -1.46 20.77 -1.15
C LEU A 176 -1.46 20.65 -2.68
N GLN A 177 -0.53 19.88 -3.25
CA GLN A 177 -0.53 19.55 -4.68
C GLN A 177 -1.84 18.87 -5.07
N GLY A 178 -2.42 19.29 -6.19
CA GLY A 178 -3.77 18.93 -6.64
C GLY A 178 -4.85 19.95 -6.28
N VAL A 179 -4.59 20.82 -5.28
CA VAL A 179 -5.52 21.87 -4.83
C VAL A 179 -4.92 23.27 -4.99
N ALA A 180 -3.73 23.51 -4.45
CA ALA A 180 -3.06 24.81 -4.46
C ALA A 180 -1.89 24.91 -5.46
N GLY A 181 -1.62 23.84 -6.20
CA GLY A 181 -0.57 23.80 -7.21
C GLY A 181 -0.34 22.40 -7.76
N LYS A 182 0.63 22.26 -8.67
CA LYS A 182 1.00 20.97 -9.27
C LYS A 182 2.10 20.27 -8.45
N THR A 183 2.43 19.05 -8.85
CA THR A 183 3.51 18.26 -8.26
C THR A 183 4.87 18.94 -8.46
N TYR A 184 5.74 18.85 -7.47
CA TYR A 184 7.07 19.47 -7.50
C TYR A 184 7.98 18.81 -8.55
N GLY A 185 8.53 19.61 -9.47
CA GLY A 185 9.49 19.16 -10.47
C GLY A 185 9.01 17.96 -11.30
N SER A 186 9.89 16.98 -11.50
CA SER A 186 9.59 15.72 -12.20
C SER A 186 8.73 14.75 -11.40
N ASN A 187 8.52 14.99 -10.10
CA ASN A 187 7.92 14.02 -9.19
C ASN A 187 6.39 14.02 -9.24
N GLY A 188 5.88 13.68 -10.42
CA GLY A 188 4.46 13.55 -10.71
C GLY A 188 3.73 12.53 -9.83
N ALA A 189 4.41 11.67 -9.07
CA ALA A 189 3.78 10.69 -8.18
C ALA A 189 3.28 11.29 -6.86
N LEU A 190 3.75 12.48 -6.46
CA LEU A 190 3.41 13.09 -5.16
C LEU A 190 1.92 13.44 -5.00
N TRP A 191 1.13 13.48 -6.07
CA TRP A 191 -0.29 13.81 -5.97
C TRP A 191 -1.08 12.84 -5.06
N THR A 192 -0.76 11.55 -5.10
CA THR A 192 -1.43 10.54 -4.25
C THR A 192 -1.10 10.71 -2.77
N LEU A 193 0.11 11.21 -2.47
CA LEU A 193 0.53 11.49 -1.10
C LEU A 193 -0.30 12.63 -0.48
N SER A 194 -0.62 13.66 -1.28
CA SER A 194 -1.51 14.75 -0.85
C SER A 194 -2.86 14.20 -0.41
N LEU A 195 -3.45 13.30 -1.21
CA LEU A 195 -4.70 12.63 -0.86
C LEU A 195 -4.57 11.76 0.40
N GLU A 196 -3.44 11.07 0.56
CA GLU A 196 -3.19 10.25 1.73
C GLU A 196 -3.09 11.08 3.03
N VAL A 197 -2.43 12.24 3.00
CA VAL A 197 -2.40 13.17 4.13
C VAL A 197 -3.80 13.70 4.45
N GLN A 198 -4.59 14.03 3.42
CA GLN A 198 -6.00 14.43 3.59
C GLN A 198 -6.86 13.31 4.21
N PHE A 199 -6.67 12.04 3.81
CA PHE A 199 -7.34 10.90 4.43
C PHE A 199 -7.03 10.80 5.92
N TYR A 200 -5.81 11.13 6.34
CA TYR A 200 -5.45 11.09 7.76
C TYR A 200 -6.03 12.25 8.56
N ALA A 201 -6.11 13.43 7.95
CA ALA A 201 -6.75 14.57 8.56
C ALA A 201 -8.23 14.26 8.87
N ILE A 202 -8.95 13.65 7.91
CA ILE A 202 -10.38 13.35 8.06
C ILE A 202 -10.68 12.04 8.84
N TYR A 203 -9.70 11.15 8.99
CA TYR A 203 -9.91 9.82 9.60
C TYR A 203 -10.57 9.84 10.99
N PRO A 204 -10.21 10.72 11.94
CA PRO A 204 -10.88 10.77 13.25
C PRO A 204 -12.39 11.03 13.14
N LEU A 205 -12.81 11.88 12.20
CA LEU A 205 -14.23 12.14 11.94
C LEU A 205 -14.91 10.90 11.37
N LEU A 206 -14.29 10.24 10.39
CA LEU A 206 -14.79 8.98 9.83
C LEU A 206 -14.93 7.89 10.92
N PHE A 207 -13.95 7.79 11.82
CA PHE A 207 -13.99 6.85 12.95
C PHE A 207 -15.14 7.18 13.91
N ALA A 208 -15.35 8.46 14.22
CA ALA A 208 -16.48 8.91 15.04
C ALA A 208 -17.83 8.60 14.36
N LEU A 209 -17.95 8.80 13.05
CA LEU A 209 -19.15 8.48 12.28
C LEU A 209 -19.41 6.98 12.26
N ARG A 210 -18.36 6.16 12.08
CA ARG A 210 -18.43 4.69 12.18
C ARG A 210 -18.90 4.22 13.55
N ARG A 211 -18.60 4.94 14.64
CA ARG A 211 -19.11 4.60 15.97
C ARG A 211 -20.62 4.84 16.08
N ARG A 212 -21.15 5.86 15.38
CA ARG A 212 -22.58 6.21 15.42
C ARG A 212 -23.44 5.38 14.48
N LEU A 213 -22.99 5.19 13.24
CA LEU A 213 -23.78 4.60 12.16
C LEU A 213 -23.36 3.17 11.80
N GLY A 214 -22.18 2.72 12.25
CA GLY A 214 -21.53 1.53 11.71
C GLY A 214 -20.82 1.81 10.39
N MET A 215 -20.03 0.84 9.92
CA MET A 215 -19.13 1.08 8.77
C MET A 215 -19.82 1.00 7.41
N THR A 216 -20.89 0.21 7.27
CA THR A 216 -21.60 0.05 5.99
C THR A 216 -22.35 1.33 5.58
N PRO A 217 -23.12 2.01 6.46
CA PRO A 217 -23.73 3.29 6.10
C PRO A 217 -22.70 4.39 5.81
N VAL A 218 -21.56 4.36 6.52
CA VAL A 218 -20.43 5.26 6.25
C VAL A 218 -19.87 5.03 4.85
N LEU A 219 -19.66 3.78 4.44
CA LEU A 219 -19.21 3.46 3.09
C LEU A 219 -20.19 3.97 2.02
N ALA A 220 -21.50 3.79 2.24
CA ALA A 220 -22.53 4.30 1.34
C ALA A 220 -22.53 5.84 1.23
N LEU A 221 -22.42 6.54 2.37
CA LEU A 221 -22.30 7.99 2.39
C LEU A 221 -21.04 8.47 1.65
N VAL A 222 -19.89 7.83 1.91
CA VAL A 222 -18.64 8.15 1.21
C VAL A 222 -18.77 7.90 -0.28
N ALA A 223 -19.43 6.82 -0.71
CA ALA A 223 -19.68 6.56 -2.12
C ALA A 223 -20.51 7.66 -2.79
N LEU A 224 -21.53 8.18 -2.12
CA LEU A 224 -22.33 9.31 -2.62
C LEU A 224 -21.49 10.59 -2.74
N VAL A 225 -20.72 10.92 -1.70
CA VAL A 225 -19.79 12.06 -1.71
C VAL A 225 -18.75 11.92 -2.81
N ASN A 226 -18.27 10.70 -3.05
CA ASN A 226 -17.28 10.38 -4.08
C ASN A 226 -17.83 10.67 -5.48
N ILE A 227 -19.03 10.19 -5.79
CA ILE A 227 -19.71 10.45 -7.08
C ILE A 227 -19.98 11.95 -7.27
N ALA A 228 -20.51 12.63 -6.24
CA ALA A 228 -20.76 14.07 -6.31
C ALA A 228 -19.47 14.87 -6.52
N SER A 229 -18.41 14.52 -5.80
CA SER A 229 -17.08 15.12 -5.92
C SER A 229 -16.47 14.91 -7.30
N ALA A 230 -16.61 13.73 -7.88
CA ALA A 230 -16.09 13.47 -9.23
C ALA A 230 -16.78 14.34 -10.28
N TYR A 231 -18.10 14.49 -10.19
CA TYR A 231 -18.83 15.38 -11.09
C TYR A 231 -18.43 16.85 -10.91
N ALA A 232 -18.23 17.29 -9.66
CA ALA A 232 -18.00 18.70 -9.32
C ALA A 232 -16.53 19.16 -9.43
N LEU A 233 -15.55 18.29 -9.16
CA LEU A 233 -14.13 18.70 -9.02
C LEU A 233 -13.24 18.15 -10.12
N GLU A 234 -13.44 16.88 -10.51
CA GLU A 234 -12.52 16.23 -11.45
C GLU A 234 -12.64 16.80 -12.87
N ARG A 235 -13.84 17.28 -13.23
CA ARG A 235 -14.05 18.04 -14.48
C ARG A 235 -13.23 19.32 -14.56
N HIS A 236 -12.75 19.83 -13.42
CA HIS A 236 -11.94 21.04 -13.32
C HIS A 236 -10.48 20.75 -12.95
N ASP A 237 -10.01 19.50 -13.09
CA ASP A 237 -8.64 19.07 -12.77
C ASP A 237 -8.21 19.37 -11.32
N VAL A 238 -9.19 19.40 -10.41
CA VAL A 238 -8.97 19.54 -8.96
C VAL A 238 -8.94 18.16 -8.33
N GLN A 239 -7.77 17.78 -7.82
CA GLN A 239 -7.55 16.49 -7.19
C GLN A 239 -7.76 16.62 -5.68
N PHE A 240 -8.96 16.28 -5.23
CA PHE A 240 -9.34 16.35 -3.82
C PHE A 240 -9.67 14.96 -3.26
N PHE A 241 -9.44 14.75 -1.97
CA PHE A 241 -9.56 13.42 -1.35
C PHE A 241 -10.96 12.81 -1.55
N THR A 242 -12.01 13.62 -1.58
CA THR A 242 -13.40 13.17 -1.73
C THR A 242 -13.60 12.36 -3.02
N SER A 243 -12.89 12.69 -4.11
CA SER A 243 -12.94 11.94 -5.39
C SER A 243 -12.27 10.56 -5.31
N TYR A 244 -11.44 10.27 -4.31
CA TYR A 244 -10.78 8.97 -4.15
C TYR A 244 -11.11 8.28 -2.81
N TRP A 245 -11.91 8.93 -1.96
CA TRP A 245 -12.21 8.50 -0.60
C TRP A 245 -12.91 7.15 -0.52
N PHE A 246 -13.69 6.80 -1.55
CA PHE A 246 -14.36 5.51 -1.65
C PHE A 246 -13.36 4.35 -1.64
N SER A 247 -12.30 4.42 -2.46
CA SER A 247 -11.27 3.39 -2.54
C SER A 247 -10.58 3.14 -1.19
N TRP A 248 -10.25 4.21 -0.46
CA TRP A 248 -9.68 4.12 0.87
C TRP A 248 -10.68 3.51 1.88
N THR A 249 -11.94 3.94 1.82
CA THR A 249 -12.99 3.48 2.75
C THR A 249 -13.37 2.02 2.52
N LEU A 250 -13.25 1.48 1.31
CA LEU A 250 -13.39 0.04 1.03
C LEU A 250 -12.41 -0.79 1.88
N GLY A 251 -11.14 -0.38 1.95
CA GLY A 251 -10.15 -1.02 2.81
C GLY A 251 -10.54 -0.99 4.29
N ALA A 252 -11.01 0.17 4.75
CA ALA A 252 -11.46 0.34 6.12
C ALA A 252 -12.70 -0.51 6.44
N TRP A 253 -13.62 -0.65 5.47
CA TRP A 253 -14.78 -1.54 5.57
C TRP A 253 -14.38 -3.02 5.66
N ILE A 254 -13.41 -3.47 4.84
CA ILE A 254 -12.87 -4.83 4.93
C ILE A 254 -12.31 -5.11 6.33
N ALA A 255 -11.60 -4.14 6.92
CA ALA A 255 -11.07 -4.29 8.27
C ALA A 255 -12.18 -4.48 9.31
N ASP A 256 -13.25 -3.67 9.27
CA ASP A 256 -14.37 -3.77 10.20
C ASP A 256 -15.17 -5.08 10.00
N ALA A 257 -15.48 -5.44 8.74
CA ALA A 257 -16.16 -6.69 8.39
C ALA A 257 -15.38 -7.93 8.88
N ARG A 258 -14.05 -7.91 8.77
CA ARG A 258 -13.19 -9.01 9.23
C ARG A 258 -13.12 -9.12 10.75
N VAL A 259 -13.21 -8.00 11.46
CA VAL A 259 -13.29 -8.00 12.93
C VAL A 259 -14.65 -8.54 13.39
N GLN A 260 -15.75 -8.09 12.79
CA GLN A 260 -17.10 -8.55 13.12
C GLN A 260 -17.29 -10.05 12.83
N THR A 261 -16.86 -10.52 11.65
CA THR A 261 -16.93 -11.95 11.29
C THR A 261 -16.08 -12.84 12.20
N SER A 262 -14.91 -12.35 12.64
CA SER A 262 -14.07 -13.07 13.61
C SER A 262 -14.74 -13.15 14.99
N ALA A 263 -15.43 -12.08 15.43
CA ALA A 263 -16.13 -12.04 16.71
C ALA A 263 -17.36 -12.95 16.75
N ALA A 264 -18.07 -13.10 15.61
CA ALA A 264 -19.29 -13.90 15.52
C ALA A 264 -19.06 -15.44 15.55
N GLY A 265 -17.81 -15.92 15.42
CA GLY A 265 -17.44 -17.34 15.50
C GLY A 265 -17.99 -18.27 14.38
N HIS A 266 -18.95 -17.81 13.57
CA HIS A 266 -19.70 -18.62 12.60
C HIS A 266 -19.59 -18.13 11.15
N ALA A 267 -18.48 -17.47 10.78
CA ALA A 267 -18.31 -17.00 9.41
C ALA A 267 -18.30 -18.19 8.42
N ARG A 268 -19.29 -18.23 7.51
CA ARG A 268 -19.22 -19.06 6.31
C ARG A 268 -18.06 -18.55 5.44
N PRO A 269 -17.24 -19.44 4.86
CA PRO A 269 -16.20 -19.02 3.94
C PRO A 269 -16.85 -18.27 2.77
N ALA A 270 -16.25 -17.15 2.35
CA ALA A 270 -16.77 -16.48 1.17
C ALA A 270 -16.61 -17.39 -0.06
N PRO A 271 -17.51 -17.29 -1.03
CA PRO A 271 -17.48 -18.18 -2.18
C PRO A 271 -16.28 -17.88 -3.10
N ASN A 272 -15.77 -18.90 -3.80
CA ASN A 272 -14.60 -18.76 -4.68
C ASN A 272 -14.87 -17.90 -5.93
N TRP A 273 -16.14 -17.71 -6.32
CA TRP A 273 -16.51 -16.81 -7.43
C TRP A 273 -16.10 -15.36 -7.17
N LEU A 274 -15.81 -14.97 -5.92
CA LEU A 274 -15.27 -13.63 -5.62
C LEU A 274 -13.94 -13.35 -6.34
N TYR A 275 -13.10 -14.37 -6.58
CA TYR A 275 -11.89 -14.16 -7.39
C TYR A 275 -12.23 -13.86 -8.86
N ALA A 276 -13.24 -14.54 -9.42
CA ALA A 276 -13.72 -14.26 -10.77
C ALA A 276 -14.39 -12.88 -10.87
N ALA A 277 -15.18 -12.48 -9.86
CA ALA A 277 -15.75 -11.14 -9.78
C ALA A 277 -14.68 -10.06 -9.64
N ALA A 278 -13.64 -10.28 -8.82
CA ALA A 278 -12.50 -9.38 -8.74
C ALA A 278 -11.78 -9.23 -10.09
N ALA A 279 -11.55 -10.33 -10.80
CA ALA A 279 -10.95 -10.31 -12.13
C ALA A 279 -11.82 -9.57 -13.15
N ALA A 280 -13.14 -9.80 -13.14
CA ALA A 280 -14.09 -9.11 -14.01
C ALA A 280 -14.12 -7.60 -13.75
N LEU A 281 -14.10 -7.17 -12.48
CA LEU A 281 -14.01 -5.76 -12.10
C LEU A 281 -12.70 -5.13 -12.53
N ILE A 282 -11.58 -5.86 -12.41
CA ILE A 282 -10.27 -5.37 -12.86
C ILE A 282 -10.26 -5.19 -14.39
N ALA A 283 -10.79 -6.17 -15.13
CA ALA A 283 -10.93 -6.10 -16.57
C ALA A 283 -11.85 -4.94 -17.00
N LEU A 284 -12.97 -4.73 -16.29
CA LEU A 284 -13.85 -3.59 -16.50
C LEU A 284 -13.14 -2.26 -16.24
N GLY A 285 -12.25 -2.20 -15.25
CA GLY A 285 -11.39 -1.04 -15.03
C GLY A 285 -10.43 -0.78 -16.20
N CYS A 286 -9.89 -1.83 -16.82
CA CYS A 286 -9.05 -1.70 -18.02
C CYS A 286 -9.82 -1.12 -19.21
N VAL A 287 -11.09 -1.51 -19.38
CA VAL A 287 -12.00 -0.95 -20.39
C VAL A 287 -12.38 0.48 -20.04
N ALA A 288 -12.75 0.75 -18.78
CA ALA A 288 -13.13 2.08 -18.30
C ALA A 288 -11.99 3.10 -18.45
N PHE A 289 -10.73 2.65 -18.37
CA PHE A 289 -9.55 3.51 -18.54
C PHE A 289 -9.51 4.20 -19.91
N HIS A 290 -10.14 3.60 -20.94
CA HIS A 290 -10.28 4.22 -22.26
C HIS A 290 -11.20 5.46 -22.25
N PHE A 291 -12.18 5.49 -21.34
CA PHE A 291 -13.16 6.58 -21.22
C PHE A 291 -12.78 7.60 -20.15
N GLY A 292 -11.88 7.25 -19.23
CA GLY A 292 -11.38 8.16 -18.21
C GLY A 292 -10.70 7.45 -17.04
N GLN A 293 -9.75 8.13 -16.40
CA GLN A 293 -8.99 7.55 -15.29
C GLN A 293 -9.86 7.32 -14.05
N TYR A 294 -10.82 8.21 -13.78
CA TYR A 294 -11.70 8.10 -12.61
C TYR A 294 -12.41 6.76 -12.51
N GLY A 295 -13.18 6.41 -13.55
CA GLY A 295 -14.02 5.21 -13.57
C GLY A 295 -13.15 3.95 -13.43
N ALA A 296 -12.01 3.93 -14.12
CA ALA A 296 -11.03 2.86 -13.99
C ALA A 296 -10.55 2.69 -12.55
N PHE A 297 -10.25 3.79 -11.86
CA PHE A 297 -9.79 3.75 -10.47
C PHE A 297 -10.84 3.18 -9.53
N GLN A 298 -12.13 3.49 -9.74
CA GLN A 298 -13.21 2.92 -8.93
C GLN A 298 -13.37 1.41 -9.16
N PHE A 299 -13.33 0.95 -10.41
CA PHE A 299 -13.42 -0.48 -10.73
C PHE A 299 -12.20 -1.26 -10.23
N TRP A 300 -10.99 -0.72 -10.38
CA TRP A 300 -9.78 -1.34 -9.83
C TRP A 300 -9.78 -1.37 -8.30
N ALA A 301 -10.23 -0.30 -7.65
CA ALA A 301 -10.39 -0.28 -6.19
C ALA A 301 -11.36 -1.35 -5.71
N LEU A 302 -12.53 -1.45 -6.36
CA LEU A 302 -13.56 -2.44 -6.00
C LEU A 302 -13.09 -3.87 -6.29
N GLY A 303 -12.50 -4.11 -7.46
CA GLY A 303 -11.95 -5.42 -7.83
C GLY A 303 -10.86 -5.87 -6.86
N PHE A 304 -9.93 -4.99 -6.52
CA PHE A 304 -8.91 -5.29 -5.51
C PHE A 304 -9.50 -5.44 -4.11
N ALA A 305 -10.51 -4.66 -3.72
CA ALA A 305 -11.20 -4.82 -2.43
C ALA A 305 -11.88 -6.19 -2.30
N VAL A 306 -12.55 -6.67 -3.36
CA VAL A 306 -13.16 -8.01 -3.41
C VAL A 306 -12.08 -9.10 -3.30
N TYR A 307 -11.00 -8.96 -4.07
CA TYR A 307 -9.84 -9.87 -3.98
C TYR A 307 -9.27 -9.89 -2.55
N LEU A 308 -8.97 -8.72 -1.98
CA LEU A 308 -8.36 -8.57 -0.67
C LEU A 308 -9.27 -9.10 0.43
N TYR A 309 -10.58 -8.85 0.34
CA TYR A 309 -11.55 -9.43 1.25
C TYR A 309 -11.38 -10.95 1.28
N LYS A 310 -11.47 -11.62 0.13
CA LYS A 310 -11.33 -13.09 0.04
C LYS A 310 -9.94 -13.58 0.46
N ALA A 311 -8.87 -12.89 0.05
CA ALA A 311 -7.49 -13.28 0.36
C ALA A 311 -7.16 -13.20 1.87
N LEU A 312 -7.87 -12.37 2.63
CA LEU A 312 -7.70 -12.23 4.08
C LEU A 312 -8.54 -13.22 4.92
N GLU A 313 -9.24 -14.16 4.28
CA GLU A 313 -9.98 -15.20 5.01
C GLU A 313 -9.09 -16.10 5.87
N ARG A 314 -9.59 -16.47 7.05
CA ARG A 314 -8.97 -17.51 7.86
C ARG A 314 -9.31 -18.86 7.23
N PRO A 315 -8.34 -19.71 6.90
CA PRO A 315 -8.62 -21.12 6.69
C PRO A 315 -9.24 -21.67 7.98
N ARG A 316 -10.45 -22.22 7.88
CA ARG A 316 -11.11 -22.91 9.00
C ARG A 316 -10.46 -24.30 9.05
N ALA A 317 -9.51 -24.49 9.97
CA ALA A 317 -8.93 -25.79 10.35
C ALA A 317 -7.82 -26.44 9.47
N VAL A 318 -7.12 -25.72 8.60
CA VAL A 318 -5.82 -26.21 8.09
C VAL A 318 -4.75 -25.24 8.52
N GLN A 319 -3.90 -25.68 9.45
CA GLN A 319 -2.58 -25.09 9.67
C GLN A 319 -1.82 -25.24 8.36
N THR A 320 -1.99 -24.31 7.43
CA THR A 320 -1.09 -24.24 6.28
C THR A 320 0.25 -23.79 6.84
N PRO A 321 1.28 -24.64 6.85
CA PRO A 321 2.58 -24.23 7.34
C PRO A 321 3.04 -22.98 6.58
N ALA A 322 3.81 -22.11 7.23
CA ALA A 322 4.37 -20.90 6.60
C ALA A 322 5.17 -21.17 5.31
N SER A 323 5.49 -22.44 5.02
CA SER A 323 6.06 -22.94 3.77
C SER A 323 5.10 -22.94 2.56
N SER A 324 3.79 -22.74 2.73
CA SER A 324 2.82 -22.62 1.62
C SER A 324 2.75 -21.23 0.97
N ILE A 325 3.56 -20.26 1.43
CA ILE A 325 3.66 -18.96 0.75
C ILE A 325 4.47 -19.15 -0.54
N SER A 326 3.83 -18.86 -1.67
CA SER A 326 4.47 -18.84 -3.00
C SER A 326 5.81 -18.08 -2.95
N PRO A 327 6.88 -18.60 -3.55
CA PRO A 327 8.16 -17.88 -3.67
C PRO A 327 8.01 -16.47 -4.22
N ILE A 328 7.07 -16.28 -5.16
CA ILE A 328 6.76 -14.98 -5.77
C ILE A 328 6.19 -14.02 -4.72
N ALA A 329 5.23 -14.47 -3.91
CA ALA A 329 4.66 -13.64 -2.85
C ALA A 329 5.72 -13.22 -1.81
N ARG A 330 6.66 -14.12 -1.50
CA ARG A 330 7.78 -13.81 -0.60
C ARG A 330 8.71 -12.75 -1.17
N VAL A 331 9.04 -12.83 -2.46
CA VAL A 331 9.85 -11.82 -3.15
C VAL A 331 9.12 -10.48 -3.17
N LEU A 332 7.84 -10.48 -3.58
CA LEU A 332 7.02 -9.26 -3.61
C LEU A 332 6.87 -8.62 -2.23
N SER A 333 6.76 -9.41 -1.16
CA SER A 333 6.70 -8.91 0.22
C SER A 333 7.94 -8.11 0.60
N ARG A 334 9.14 -8.51 0.12
CA ARG A 334 10.38 -7.73 0.34
C ARG A 334 10.35 -6.37 -0.36
N PHE A 335 9.75 -6.29 -1.56
CA PHE A 335 9.49 -5.01 -2.22
C PHE A 335 8.42 -4.19 -1.48
N GLY A 336 7.52 -4.86 -0.76
CA GLY A 336 6.53 -4.24 0.14
C GLY A 336 7.15 -3.41 1.25
N ASP A 337 8.30 -3.84 1.78
CA ASP A 337 8.98 -3.19 2.92
C ASP A 337 9.42 -1.75 2.59
N PHE A 338 9.92 -1.52 1.37
CA PHE A 338 10.40 -0.22 0.89
C PHE A 338 9.52 0.38 -0.20
N SER A 339 8.29 -0.12 -0.33
CA SER A 339 7.35 0.26 -1.39
C SER A 339 7.09 1.77 -1.41
N PHE A 340 7.05 2.40 -0.23
CA PHE A 340 6.80 3.83 -0.07
C PHE A 340 7.99 4.67 -0.53
N SER A 341 9.21 4.29 -0.13
CA SER A 341 10.45 4.89 -0.66
C SER A 341 10.53 4.80 -2.18
N LEU A 342 10.31 3.61 -2.77
CA LEU A 342 10.31 3.45 -4.22
C LEU A 342 9.28 4.35 -4.89
N TYR A 343 8.07 4.40 -4.35
CA TYR A 343 6.99 5.25 -4.86
C TYR A 343 7.37 6.75 -4.84
N LEU A 344 8.05 7.21 -3.79
CA LEU A 344 8.39 8.63 -3.62
C LEU A 344 9.50 9.13 -4.55
N ILE A 345 10.44 8.29 -4.96
CA ILE A 345 11.68 8.78 -5.60
C ILE A 345 11.95 8.25 -7.01
N HIS A 346 11.15 7.30 -7.51
CA HIS A 346 11.44 6.66 -8.81
C HIS A 346 11.39 7.62 -10.00
N LEU A 347 10.44 8.57 -10.04
CA LEU A 347 10.27 9.48 -11.19
C LEU A 347 11.47 10.42 -11.41
N PRO A 348 11.96 11.15 -10.39
CA PRO A 348 13.15 11.97 -10.54
C PRO A 348 14.39 11.19 -10.96
N ILE A 349 14.53 9.94 -10.48
CA ILE A 349 15.62 9.05 -10.90
C ILE A 349 15.49 8.73 -12.40
N PHE A 350 14.28 8.37 -12.87
CA PHE A 350 14.08 8.06 -14.29
C PHE A 350 14.31 9.27 -15.20
N VAL A 351 13.86 10.46 -14.78
CA VAL A 351 14.07 11.69 -15.54
C VAL A 351 15.56 12.02 -15.64
N LEU A 352 16.29 11.94 -14.53
CA LEU A 352 17.74 12.13 -14.54
C LEU A 352 18.45 11.13 -15.46
N LEU A 353 18.13 9.83 -15.36
CA LEU A 353 18.74 8.80 -16.21
C LEU A 353 18.42 9.02 -17.70
N SER A 354 17.20 9.44 -18.02
CA SER A 354 16.79 9.82 -19.37
C SER A 354 17.60 11.01 -19.90
N SER A 355 17.76 12.06 -19.09
CA SER A 355 18.55 13.24 -19.46
C SER A 355 20.04 12.94 -19.61
N LEU A 356 20.63 12.16 -18.70
CA LEU A 356 22.05 11.80 -18.73
C LEU A 356 22.42 10.85 -19.88
N LEU A 357 21.66 9.76 -20.05
CA LEU A 357 22.05 8.68 -20.96
C LEU A 357 21.53 8.88 -22.38
N TYR A 358 20.39 9.56 -22.52
CA TYR A 358 19.68 9.65 -23.79
C TYR A 358 19.30 11.08 -24.18
N ARG A 359 19.83 12.09 -23.48
CA ARG A 359 19.51 13.50 -23.73
C ARG A 359 17.99 13.73 -23.78
N SER A 360 17.27 13.10 -22.87
CA SER A 360 15.81 13.15 -22.74
C SER A 360 15.00 12.59 -23.94
N ALA A 361 15.65 11.90 -24.88
CA ALA A 361 14.98 11.28 -26.02
C ALA A 361 14.29 9.97 -25.61
N LEU A 362 13.08 9.74 -26.15
CA LEU A 362 12.37 8.47 -26.00
C LEU A 362 13.04 7.39 -26.84
N GLN A 363 13.15 6.19 -26.27
CA GLN A 363 13.85 5.07 -26.90
C GLN A 363 12.85 4.13 -27.58
N SER A 364 13.20 3.64 -28.77
CA SER A 364 12.44 2.59 -29.46
C SER A 364 12.62 1.23 -28.79
N SER A 365 13.84 0.96 -28.29
CA SER A 365 14.14 -0.24 -27.53
C SER A 365 13.55 -0.18 -26.12
N ILE A 366 13.06 -1.32 -25.62
CA ILE A 366 12.51 -1.45 -24.26
C ILE A 366 13.60 -1.61 -23.19
N TRP A 367 14.82 -2.03 -23.55
CA TRP A 367 15.90 -2.30 -22.59
C TRP A 367 16.27 -1.15 -21.64
N PRO A 368 16.28 0.12 -22.08
CA PRO A 368 16.53 1.26 -21.20
C PRO A 368 15.56 1.32 -20.01
N SER A 369 14.29 0.94 -20.18
CA SER A 369 13.31 0.98 -19.09
C SER A 369 13.63 -0.04 -17.98
N PHE A 370 14.12 -1.22 -18.36
CA PHE A 370 14.61 -2.22 -17.41
C PHE A 370 15.90 -1.76 -16.71
N GLY A 371 16.82 -1.15 -17.46
CA GLY A 371 18.03 -0.55 -16.89
C GLY A 371 17.73 0.52 -15.84
N PHE A 372 16.73 1.36 -16.10
CA PHE A 372 16.31 2.40 -15.17
C PHE A 372 15.69 1.81 -13.89
N MET A 373 14.88 0.75 -14.01
CA MET A 373 14.35 0.03 -12.85
C MET A 373 15.47 -0.62 -12.02
N LEU A 374 16.49 -1.16 -12.67
CA LEU A 374 17.67 -1.74 -12.02
C LEU A 374 18.46 -0.71 -11.21
N VAL A 375 18.37 0.58 -11.54
CA VAL A 375 18.96 1.67 -10.75
C VAL A 375 18.00 2.15 -9.67
N ALA A 376 16.74 2.41 -10.01
CA ALA A 376 15.78 3.00 -9.08
C ALA A 376 15.45 2.09 -7.89
N VAL A 377 15.38 0.77 -8.08
CA VAL A 377 15.07 -0.19 -7.01
C VAL A 377 16.14 -0.20 -5.91
N PRO A 378 17.44 -0.37 -6.21
CA PRO A 378 18.50 -0.26 -5.20
C PRO A 378 18.56 1.11 -4.52
N VAL A 379 18.42 2.20 -5.28
CA VAL A 379 18.42 3.56 -4.71
C VAL A 379 17.26 3.74 -3.74
N ALA A 380 16.07 3.25 -4.07
CA ALA A 380 14.91 3.24 -3.19
C ALA A 380 15.13 2.39 -1.93
N TYR A 381 15.80 1.25 -2.05
CA TYR A 381 16.15 0.44 -0.89
C TYR A 381 17.12 1.17 0.06
N VAL A 382 18.14 1.84 -0.48
CA VAL A 382 19.07 2.65 0.32
C VAL A 382 18.32 3.80 1.00
N PHE A 383 17.49 4.52 0.25
CA PHE A 383 16.66 5.61 0.79
C PHE A 383 15.74 5.12 1.91
N TYR A 384 15.13 3.94 1.75
CA TYR A 384 14.34 3.29 2.80
C TYR A 384 15.16 3.06 4.08
N ARG A 385 16.37 2.51 3.96
CA ARG A 385 17.22 2.21 5.12
C ARG A 385 17.66 3.48 5.85
N LEU A 386 17.96 4.54 5.10
CA LEU A 386 18.49 5.80 5.63
C LEU A 386 17.42 6.75 6.16
N VAL A 387 16.22 6.75 5.58
CA VAL A 387 15.19 7.77 5.87
C VAL A 387 13.89 7.15 6.37
N GLU A 388 13.29 6.25 5.60
CA GLU A 388 11.96 5.69 5.94
C GLU A 388 12.00 4.84 7.20
N LEU A 389 12.99 3.95 7.35
CA LEU A 389 13.09 3.05 8.48
C LEU A 389 13.31 3.81 9.82
N PRO A 390 14.18 4.83 9.90
CA PRO A 390 14.24 5.73 11.06
C PRO A 390 12.91 6.44 11.35
N ALA A 391 12.22 6.97 10.33
CA ALA A 391 10.92 7.61 10.49
C ALA A 391 9.86 6.63 11.03
N MET A 392 9.87 5.37 10.58
CA MET A 392 9.01 4.32 11.11
C MET A 392 9.31 4.01 12.58
N LYS A 393 10.59 3.95 12.98
CA LYS A 393 10.99 3.75 14.38
C LYS A 393 10.55 4.92 15.26
N TRP A 394 10.69 6.15 14.77
CA TRP A 394 10.22 7.35 15.48
C TRP A 394 8.69 7.36 15.64
N SER A 395 7.93 7.06 14.58
CA SER A 395 6.49 6.88 14.68
C SER A 395 6.10 5.78 15.69
N ALA A 396 6.88 4.70 15.80
CA ALA A 396 6.60 3.62 16.73
C ALA A 396 6.85 4.01 18.20
N SER A 397 7.83 4.89 18.48
CA SER A 397 8.14 5.33 19.84
C SER A 397 7.04 6.22 20.44
N LEU A 398 6.19 6.83 19.61
CA LEU A 398 5.04 7.63 20.05
C LEU A 398 3.85 6.79 20.52
N LYS A 399 3.87 5.45 20.36
CA LYS A 399 2.79 4.61 20.87
C LYS A 399 2.70 4.71 22.40
N PRO A 400 1.50 4.89 22.99
CA PRO A 400 1.36 4.95 24.44
C PRO A 400 1.91 3.66 25.06
N ARG A 401 2.88 3.79 25.96
CA ARG A 401 3.35 2.64 26.76
C ARG A 401 2.19 2.18 27.64
N ASN A 402 1.85 0.91 27.51
CA ASN A 402 0.77 0.31 28.28
C ASN A 402 1.22 0.24 29.75
N ARG A 403 0.77 1.21 30.58
CA ARG A 403 1.20 1.36 31.99
C ARG A 403 0.98 0.09 32.83
N ALA A 404 0.05 -0.79 32.44
CA ALA A 404 -0.19 -2.08 33.07
C ALA A 404 0.98 -3.09 32.90
N ALA A 405 1.67 -3.08 31.75
CA ALA A 405 2.79 -4.00 31.49
C ALA A 405 4.07 -3.57 32.23
N THR A 406 4.26 -2.27 32.44
CA THR A 406 5.42 -1.73 33.16
C THR A 406 5.34 -1.97 34.67
N ARG A 407 4.13 -2.10 35.22
CA ARG A 407 3.90 -2.35 36.64
C ARG A 407 4.07 -3.83 37.01
N ALA A 408 3.74 -4.75 36.11
CA ALA A 408 3.99 -6.19 36.26
C ALA A 408 5.44 -6.61 35.94
N ALA A 409 6.25 -5.72 35.38
CA ALA A 409 7.69 -5.94 35.16
C ALA A 409 8.55 -5.30 36.27
N ARG A 410 7.93 -4.60 37.22
CA ARG A 410 8.55 -3.94 38.37
C ARG A 410 8.06 -4.49 39.71
N ALA A 411 7.09 -5.40 39.69
CA ALA A 411 6.64 -6.23 40.80
C ALA A 411 7.06 -7.66 40.48
#